data_AF-A0A2D6BHY0-F1
#
_entry.id   AF-A0A2D6BHY0-F1
#
_cell.length_a   1.000
_cell.length_b   1.000
_cell.length_c   1.000
_cell.angle_alpha   90.00
_cell.angle_beta   90.00
_cell.angle_gamma   90.00
#
_symmetry.space_group_name_H-M   'P 1'
#
loop_
_entity.id
_entity.type
_entity.pdbx_description
1 polymer ?
#
loop_
_entity_poly.entity_id
_entity_poly.type
_entity_poly.pdbx_seq_one_letter_code
_entity_poly.pdbx_strand_id
1 'polypeptide(L)'
;MIVAQSRYWRAQARKGAQSLTLTVLRDALPAELEEVRDLRIDIPLEDWNRVVKYARADRKLLGGILLDFAKNKDRLAAAVGHDGLYLELQQVVADATVNLVKEERLSLGPVPKEA
;
A
#
# COMPACT_ATOMS: atom_id res chain seq x y z
N MET A 1 6.96 7.47 10.43
CA MET A 1 8.24 7.27 9.71
C MET A 1 7.92 6.88 8.29
N ILE A 2 8.59 7.47 7.31
CA ILE A 2 8.44 7.05 5.90
C ILE A 2 9.22 5.75 5.73
N VAL A 3 8.57 4.71 5.22
CA VAL A 3 9.21 3.40 4.97
C VAL A 3 9.40 3.15 3.47
N ALA A 4 8.63 3.80 2.60
CA ALA A 4 8.89 3.84 1.16
C ALA A 4 8.19 5.04 0.51
N GLN A 5 8.68 5.46 -0.64
CA GLN A 5 8.09 6.56 -1.41
C GLN A 5 8.43 6.41 -2.90
N SER A 6 7.46 6.63 -3.76
CA SER A 6 7.61 6.80 -5.22
C SER A 6 7.24 8.24 -5.61
N ARG A 7 6.99 8.48 -6.91
CA ARG A 7 6.53 9.78 -7.40
C ARG A 7 5.14 10.13 -6.84
N TYR A 8 4.21 9.18 -6.87
CA TYR A 8 2.82 9.41 -6.47
C TYR A 8 2.44 8.75 -5.15
N TRP A 9 3.19 7.79 -4.63
CA TRP A 9 2.82 7.06 -3.42
C TRP A 9 3.82 7.26 -2.29
N ARG A 10 3.30 7.23 -1.07
CA ARG A 10 4.11 7.19 0.16
C ARG A 10 3.56 6.15 1.12
N ALA A 11 4.44 5.29 1.59
CA ALA A 11 4.20 4.39 2.70
C ALA A 11 4.78 4.98 3.99
N GLN A 12 3.96 5.12 5.01
CA GLN A 12 4.38 5.59 6.33
C GLN A 12 3.96 4.62 7.41
N ALA A 13 4.93 4.17 8.19
CA ALA A 13 4.64 3.43 9.42
C ALA A 13 4.47 4.42 10.58
N ARG A 14 3.34 4.37 11.28
CA ARG A 14 3.08 5.29 12.40
C ARG A 14 3.83 4.79 13.65
N LYS A 15 4.43 5.72 14.41
CA LYS A 15 5.20 5.40 15.62
C LYS A 15 4.25 4.84 16.68
N GLY A 16 4.57 3.67 17.22
CA GLY A 16 3.74 2.98 18.23
C GLY A 16 2.44 2.38 17.70
N ALA A 17 2.14 2.48 16.40
CA ALA A 17 0.96 1.85 15.80
C ALA A 17 1.37 0.63 14.98
N GLN A 18 0.59 -0.44 15.08
CA GLN A 18 0.72 -1.67 14.29
C GLN A 18 0.09 -1.51 12.89
N SER A 19 0.32 -0.36 12.24
CA SER A 19 -0.29 -0.04 10.95
C SER A 19 0.65 0.75 10.05
N LEU A 20 0.41 0.58 8.74
CA LEU A 20 1.10 1.27 7.67
C LEU A 20 0.07 2.06 6.85
N THR A 21 0.37 3.35 6.65
CA THR A 21 -0.46 4.25 5.85
C THR A 21 0.12 4.36 4.45
N LEU A 22 -0.65 4.01 3.44
CA LEU A 22 -0.37 4.36 2.05
C LEU A 22 -1.13 5.66 1.70
N THR A 23 -0.44 6.64 1.12
CA THR A 23 -1.04 7.92 0.73
C THR A 23 -0.59 8.32 -0.67
N VAL A 24 -1.52 8.86 -1.47
CA VAL A 24 -1.19 9.51 -2.75
C VAL A 24 -0.68 10.93 -2.51
N LEU A 25 0.49 11.26 -3.05
CA LEU A 25 1.17 12.54 -2.90
C LEU A 25 0.57 13.61 -3.81
N ARG A 26 -0.04 14.63 -3.19
CA ARG A 26 -0.70 15.74 -3.91
C ARG A 26 0.25 16.53 -4.81
N ASP A 27 1.43 16.88 -4.30
CA ASP A 27 2.32 17.85 -4.96
C ASP A 27 2.88 17.35 -6.30
N ALA A 28 2.80 16.04 -6.56
CA ALA A 28 3.27 15.42 -7.78
C ALA A 28 2.14 15.04 -8.74
N LEU A 29 0.86 15.13 -8.33
CA LEU A 29 -0.29 14.64 -9.11
C LEU A 29 -0.54 15.54 -10.34
N PRO A 30 -0.60 14.96 -11.55
CA PRO A 30 -1.16 15.62 -12.73
C PRO A 30 -2.64 15.96 -12.53
N ALA A 31 -3.14 16.95 -13.27
CA ALA A 31 -4.52 17.42 -13.14
C ALA A 31 -5.55 16.32 -13.45
N GLU A 32 -5.22 15.41 -14.37
CA GLU A 32 -6.04 14.25 -14.71
C GLU A 32 -6.19 13.23 -13.57
N LEU A 33 -5.32 13.28 -12.55
CA LEU A 33 -5.35 12.39 -11.38
C LEU A 33 -5.87 13.08 -10.11
N GLU A 34 -6.45 14.26 -10.23
CA GLU A 34 -6.94 15.04 -9.08
C GLU A 34 -8.03 14.28 -8.30
N GLU A 35 -8.77 13.38 -8.94
CA GLU A 35 -9.80 12.55 -8.29
C GLU A 35 -9.24 11.60 -7.22
N VAL A 36 -7.96 11.18 -7.34
CA VAL A 36 -7.31 10.29 -6.38
C VAL A 36 -6.57 11.02 -5.27
N ARG A 37 -6.59 12.36 -5.28
CA ARG A 37 -5.95 13.17 -4.24
C ARG A 37 -6.43 12.73 -2.86
N ASP A 38 -5.55 12.79 -1.87
CA ASP A 38 -5.85 12.38 -0.48
C ASP A 38 -6.33 10.96 -0.29
N LEU A 39 -6.18 10.09 -1.28
CA LEU A 39 -6.39 8.68 -1.04
C LEU A 39 -5.42 8.24 0.06
N ARG A 40 -6.01 7.74 1.15
CA ARG A 40 -5.32 7.24 2.31
C ARG A 40 -5.86 5.87 2.65
N ILE A 41 -4.95 4.93 2.80
CA ILE A 41 -5.25 3.52 3.11
C ILE A 41 -4.45 3.17 4.36
N ASP A 42 -5.13 2.86 5.46
CA ASP A 42 -4.51 2.55 6.74
C ASP A 42 -4.59 1.03 6.99
N ILE A 43 -3.49 0.32 6.70
CA ILE A 43 -3.43 -1.15 6.68
C ILE A 43 -2.78 -1.65 7.98
N PRO A 44 -3.45 -2.51 8.77
CA PRO A 44 -2.81 -3.22 9.88
C PRO A 44 -1.63 -4.08 9.41
N LEU A 45 -0.55 -4.15 10.19
CA LEU A 45 0.62 -4.95 9.83
C LEU A 45 0.30 -6.45 9.74
N GLU A 46 -0.70 -6.93 10.49
CA GLU A 46 -1.22 -8.30 10.43
C GLU A 46 -1.85 -8.66 9.07
N ASP A 47 -2.41 -7.69 8.35
CA ASP A 47 -2.99 -7.87 7.01
C ASP A 47 -1.98 -7.56 5.88
N TRP A 48 -0.77 -7.11 6.22
CA TRP A 48 0.22 -6.70 5.22
C TRP A 48 0.64 -7.86 4.30
N ASN A 49 0.69 -9.09 4.81
CA ASN A 49 0.98 -10.28 4.01
C ASN A 49 -0.02 -10.47 2.85
N ARG A 50 -1.31 -10.15 3.06
CA ARG A 50 -2.36 -10.22 2.02
C ARG A 50 -2.09 -9.17 0.96
N VAL A 51 -1.76 -7.94 1.36
CA VAL A 51 -1.40 -6.86 0.44
C VAL A 51 -0.21 -7.26 -0.43
N VAL A 52 0.88 -7.75 0.19
CA VAL A 52 2.09 -8.19 -0.53
C VAL A 52 1.78 -9.34 -1.50
N LYS A 53 0.99 -10.33 -1.06
CA LYS A 53 0.60 -11.49 -1.87
C LYS A 53 -0.09 -11.08 -3.18
N TYR A 54 -1.02 -10.14 -3.10
CA TYR A 54 -1.81 -9.74 -4.27
C TYR A 54 -1.25 -8.55 -5.04
N ALA A 55 -0.32 -7.79 -4.45
CA ALA A 55 0.28 -6.62 -5.09
C ALA A 55 0.77 -6.92 -6.50
N ARG A 56 1.46 -8.04 -6.72
CA ARG A 56 1.98 -8.43 -8.04
C ARG A 56 1.14 -9.48 -8.78
N ALA A 57 0.17 -10.10 -8.11
CA ALA A 57 -0.57 -11.23 -8.65
C ALA A 57 -1.88 -10.80 -9.33
N ASP A 58 -2.66 -9.94 -8.67
CA ASP A 58 -4.01 -9.63 -9.12
C ASP A 58 -4.44 -8.22 -8.66
N ARG A 59 -4.61 -7.32 -9.64
CA ARG A 59 -5.03 -5.93 -9.43
C ARG A 59 -6.41 -5.84 -8.76
N LYS A 60 -7.35 -6.68 -9.17
CA LYS A 60 -8.73 -6.65 -8.69
C LYS A 60 -8.80 -7.14 -7.24
N LEU A 61 -8.11 -8.22 -6.93
CA LEU A 61 -8.02 -8.74 -5.55
C LEU A 61 -7.28 -7.76 -4.64
N LEU A 62 -6.18 -7.16 -5.10
CA LEU A 62 -5.49 -6.11 -4.35
C LEU A 62 -6.44 -4.94 -4.07
N GLY A 63 -7.15 -4.44 -5.08
CA GLY A 63 -8.14 -3.38 -4.92
C GLY A 63 -9.22 -3.75 -3.90
N GLY A 64 -9.74 -4.99 -3.98
CA GLY A 64 -10.70 -5.53 -3.01
C GLY A 64 -10.19 -5.51 -1.57
N ILE A 65 -8.94 -5.95 -1.34
CA ILE A 65 -8.32 -5.93 -0.01
C ILE A 65 -8.12 -4.50 0.48
N LEU A 66 -7.63 -3.60 -0.38
CA LEU A 66 -7.37 -2.22 0.00
C LEU A 66 -8.66 -1.44 0.30
N LEU A 67 -9.81 -1.84 -0.26
CA LEU A 67 -11.12 -1.25 0.04
C LEU A 67 -11.53 -1.40 1.51
N ASP A 68 -11.06 -2.43 2.19
CA ASP A 68 -11.35 -2.65 3.61
C ASP A 68 -10.64 -1.60 4.49
N PHE A 69 -9.56 -1.02 4.00
CA PHE A 69 -8.66 -0.14 4.73
C PHE A 69 -8.66 1.32 4.23
N ALA A 70 -9.29 1.57 3.08
CA ALA A 70 -9.35 2.90 2.48
C ALA A 70 -10.39 3.78 3.19
N LYS A 71 -9.98 4.99 3.58
CA LYS A 71 -10.92 5.99 4.12
C LYS A 71 -11.89 6.52 3.06
N ASN A 72 -11.40 6.67 1.83
CA ASN A 72 -12.16 7.21 0.70
C ASN A 72 -12.25 6.13 -0.39
N LYS A 73 -13.17 5.18 -0.22
CA LYS A 73 -13.29 3.98 -1.08
C LYS A 73 -13.48 4.32 -2.55
N ASP A 74 -14.25 5.38 -2.85
CA ASP A 74 -14.53 5.81 -4.22
C ASP A 74 -13.25 6.19 -4.99
N ARG A 75 -12.24 6.72 -4.30
CA ARG A 75 -10.96 7.14 -4.90
C ARG A 75 -10.01 5.97 -5.15
N LEU A 76 -10.17 4.88 -4.40
CA LEU A 76 -9.31 3.71 -4.53
C LEU A 76 -9.47 3.04 -5.89
N ALA A 77 -10.71 2.94 -6.38
CA ALA A 77 -10.99 2.33 -7.68
C ALA A 77 -10.25 3.06 -8.82
N ALA A 78 -10.29 4.39 -8.82
CA ALA A 78 -9.55 5.23 -9.76
C ALA A 78 -8.03 5.02 -9.64
N ALA A 79 -7.50 5.03 -8.41
CA ALA A 79 -6.05 4.88 -8.18
C ALA A 79 -5.50 3.51 -8.61
N VAL A 80 -6.24 2.44 -8.34
CA VAL A 80 -5.84 1.07 -8.71
C VAL A 80 -6.14 0.80 -10.19
N GLY A 81 -7.14 1.46 -10.78
CA GLY A 81 -7.47 1.38 -12.19
C GLY A 81 -6.42 2.01 -13.11
N HIS A 82 -5.74 3.05 -12.64
CA HIS A 82 -4.71 3.74 -13.41
C HIS A 82 -3.37 3.00 -13.40
N ASP A 83 -2.85 2.63 -14.58
CA ASP A 83 -1.65 1.78 -14.71
C ASP A 83 -0.41 2.36 -14.02
N GLY A 84 -0.11 3.64 -14.23
CA GLY A 84 1.05 4.29 -13.59
C GLY A 84 1.00 4.29 -12.07
N LEU A 85 -0.12 4.72 -11.48
CA LEU A 85 -0.35 4.67 -10.03
C LEU A 85 -0.30 3.25 -9.49
N TYR A 86 -0.84 2.27 -10.21
CA TYR A 86 -0.82 0.88 -9.80
C TYR A 86 0.59 0.30 -9.81
N LEU A 87 1.39 0.53 -10.85
CA LEU A 87 2.78 0.08 -10.93
C LEU A 87 3.62 0.69 -9.80
N GLU A 88 3.45 1.98 -9.53
CA GLU A 88 4.12 2.64 -8.42
C GLU A 88 3.67 2.11 -7.05
N LEU A 89 2.38 1.79 -6.89
CA LEU A 89 1.87 1.15 -5.68
C LEU A 89 2.54 -0.22 -5.45
N GLN A 90 2.69 -1.03 -6.49
CA GLN A 90 3.40 -2.32 -6.39
C GLN A 90 4.86 -2.14 -5.93
N GLN A 91 5.53 -1.12 -6.45
CA GLN A 91 6.90 -0.80 -6.05
C GLN A 91 6.95 -0.35 -4.59
N VAL A 92 6.09 0.59 -4.19
CA VAL A 92 6.02 1.08 -2.81
C VAL A 92 5.70 -0.04 -1.82
N VAL A 93 4.82 -0.97 -2.16
CA VAL A 93 4.54 -2.16 -1.32
C VAL A 93 5.78 -3.03 -1.17
N ALA A 94 6.52 -3.29 -2.25
CA ALA A 94 7.74 -4.09 -2.20
C ALA A 94 8.84 -3.40 -1.35
N ASP A 95 9.10 -2.12 -1.61
CA ASP A 95 10.12 -1.34 -0.90
C ASP A 95 9.78 -1.18 0.58
N ALA A 96 8.51 -0.91 0.90
CA ALA A 96 8.03 -0.83 2.28
C ALA A 96 8.21 -2.16 3.00
N THR A 97 7.94 -3.30 2.34
CA THR A 97 8.14 -4.63 2.94
C THR A 97 9.60 -4.87 3.29
N VAL A 98 10.52 -4.57 2.37
CA VAL A 98 11.96 -4.70 2.61
C VAL A 98 12.39 -3.84 3.80
N ASN A 99 11.95 -2.58 3.86
CA ASN A 99 12.35 -1.67 4.93
C ASN A 99 11.72 -2.03 6.28
N LEU A 100 10.47 -2.49 6.32
CA LEU A 100 9.86 -3.01 7.55
C LEU A 100 10.56 -4.25 8.09
N VAL A 101 11.07 -5.12 7.23
CA VAL A 101 11.87 -6.28 7.63
C VAL A 101 13.22 -5.83 8.20
N LYS A 102 13.90 -4.89 7.55
CA LYS A 102 15.16 -4.31 8.04
C LYS A 102 15.01 -3.61 9.39
N GLU A 103 13.85 -3.05 9.66
CA GLU A 103 13.51 -2.37 10.92
C GLU A 103 12.91 -3.31 11.97
N GLU A 104 12.92 -4.63 11.72
CA GLU A 104 12.40 -5.66 12.64
C GLU A 104 10.90 -5.48 13.00
N ARG A 105 10.16 -4.72 12.18
CA ARG A 105 8.71 -4.53 12.32
C ARG A 105 7.91 -5.63 11.63
N LEU A 106 8.52 -6.29 10.65
CA LEU A 106 8.07 -7.52 10.06
C LEU A 106 9.16 -8.56 10.19
N SER A 107 8.79 -9.81 10.43
CA SER A 107 9.70 -10.95 10.45
C SER A 107 9.36 -11.90 9.31
N LEU A 108 10.39 -12.43 8.65
CA LEU A 108 10.23 -13.53 7.71
C LEU A 108 10.10 -14.83 8.50
N GLY A 109 8.93 -15.45 8.46
CA GLY A 109 8.66 -16.74 9.07
C GLY A 109 8.54 -17.85 8.01
N PRO A 110 8.70 -19.13 8.41
CA PRO A 110 8.36 -20.24 7.53
C PRO A 110 6.87 -20.16 7.14
N VAL A 111 6.55 -20.50 5.90
CA VAL A 111 5.14 -20.67 5.48
C VAL A 111 4.55 -21.80 6.33
N PRO A 112 3.48 -21.55 7.10
CA PRO A 112 2.83 -22.62 7.85
C PRO A 112 2.43 -23.73 6.87
N LYS A 113 2.88 -24.95 7.13
CA LYS A 113 2.33 -26.11 6.41
C LYS A 113 0.86 -26.19 6.79
N GLU A 114 -0.03 -26.00 5.81
CA GLU A 114 -1.45 -26.30 5.99
C GLU A 114 -1.56 -27.78 6.43
N ALA A 115 -2.26 -28.01 7.54
CA ALA A 115 -2.46 -29.32 8.16
C ALA A 115 -3.62 -30.07 7.52
#